data_AF-A0A3D3GNX2-F1
#
_entry.id   AF-A0A3D3GNX2-F1
#
_cell.length_a   1.000
_cell.length_b   1.000
_cell.length_c   1.000
_cell.angle_alpha   90.00
_cell.angle_beta   90.00
_cell.angle_gamma   90.00
#
_symmetry.space_group_name_H-M   'P 1'
#
loop_
_entity.id
_entity.type
_entity.pdbx_description
1 polymer ?
#
loop_
_entity_poly.entity_id
_entity_poly.type
_entity_poly.pdbx_seq_one_letter_code
_entity_poly.pdbx_strand_id
1 'polypeptide(L)'
;MWQDWVIMSAQWVFAVTLLMIILHKDQKPPFLSSLITSFGIYAIAFAFATLGLWLSSLSAIVTATEWAIIAYQRYRLNQSDD
;
A
#
# COMPACT_ATOMS: atom_id res chain seq x y z
N MET A 1 -17.37 1.43 15.54
CA MET A 1 -16.07 1.08 16.18
C MET A 1 -15.57 -0.31 15.80
N TRP A 2 -16.38 -1.37 15.85
CA TRP A 2 -15.92 -2.73 15.47
C TRP A 2 -15.38 -2.82 14.03
N GLN A 3 -16.01 -2.10 13.08
CA GLN A 3 -15.55 -2.06 11.68
C GLN A 3 -14.14 -1.49 11.52
N ASP A 4 -13.74 -0.54 12.37
CA ASP A 4 -12.42 0.08 12.32
C ASP A 4 -11.34 -0.93 12.71
N TRP A 5 -11.61 -1.74 13.73
CA TRP A 5 -10.73 -2.85 14.14
C TRP A 5 -10.61 -3.95 13.08
N VAL A 6 -11.73 -4.33 12.44
CA VAL A 6 -11.74 -5.36 11.39
C VAL A 6 -10.97 -4.88 10.16
N ILE A 7 -11.25 -3.67 9.68
CA ILE A 7 -10.57 -3.11 8.50
C ILE A 7 -9.08 -2.92 8.79
N MET A 8 -8.73 -2.33 9.94
CA MET A 8 -7.34 -2.13 10.34
C MET A 8 -6.59 -3.46 10.46
N SER A 9 -7.17 -4.49 11.08
CA SER A 9 -6.49 -5.81 11.19
C SER A 9 -6.25 -6.46 9.84
N ALA A 10 -7.21 -6.39 8.90
CA ALA A 10 -7.02 -6.86 7.55
C ALA A 10 -5.93 -6.06 6.81
N GLN A 11 -5.93 -4.73 6.94
CA GLN A 11 -4.89 -3.85 6.37
C GLN A 11 -3.50 -4.22 6.89
N TRP A 12 -3.34 -4.49 8.18
CA TRP A 12 -2.05 -4.89 8.74
C TRP A 12 -1.55 -6.25 8.21
N VAL A 13 -2.45 -7.20 7.99
CA VAL A 13 -2.09 -8.47 7.32
C VAL A 13 -1.55 -8.18 5.93
N PHE A 14 -2.24 -7.35 5.15
CA PHE A 14 -1.77 -6.95 3.82
C PHE A 14 -0.45 -6.19 3.88
N ALA A 15 -0.27 -5.28 4.85
CA ALA A 15 0.96 -4.52 4.99
C ALA A 15 2.17 -5.44 5.22
N VAL A 16 2.04 -6.43 6.11
CA VAL A 16 3.10 -7.43 6.33
C VAL A 16 3.42 -8.20 5.04
N THR A 17 2.41 -8.56 4.24
CA THR A 17 2.67 -9.24 2.95
C THR A 17 3.38 -8.33 1.94
N LEU A 18 3.04 -7.04 1.90
CA LEU A 18 3.69 -6.07 1.02
C LEU A 18 5.12 -5.77 1.47
N LEU A 19 5.36 -5.69 2.77
CA LEU A 19 6.70 -5.55 3.33
C LEU A 19 7.61 -6.69 2.84
N MET A 20 7.12 -7.94 2.84
CA MET A 20 7.87 -9.06 2.30
C MET A 20 8.18 -8.87 0.80
N ILE A 21 7.24 -8.36 0.01
CA ILE A 21 7.46 -8.06 -1.42
C ILE A 21 8.49 -6.94 -1.61
N ILE A 22 8.44 -5.88 -0.80
CA ILE A 22 9.41 -4.77 -0.81
C ILE A 22 10.84 -5.26 -0.57
N LEU A 23 10.99 -6.28 0.29
CA LEU A 23 12.28 -6.89 0.63
C LEU A 23 12.77 -7.87 -0.45
N HIS A 24 11.90 -8.36 -1.34
CA HIS A 24 12.32 -9.17 -2.47
C HIS A 24 13.03 -8.31 -3.54
N LYS A 25 14.14 -8.83 -4.08
CA LYS A 25 15.04 -8.07 -4.95
C LYS A 25 14.40 -7.72 -6.30
N ASP A 26 13.86 -8.72 -6.98
CA ASP A 26 13.52 -8.60 -8.41
C ASP A 26 12.04 -8.89 -8.70
N GLN A 27 11.36 -9.61 -7.81
CA GLN A 27 9.95 -9.98 -7.98
C GLN A 27 9.03 -8.85 -7.49
N LYS A 28 8.94 -7.80 -8.29
CA LYS A 28 8.11 -6.63 -8.01
C LYS A 28 6.97 -6.53 -9.03
N PRO A 29 5.73 -6.25 -8.58
CA PRO A 29 4.61 -6.00 -9.47
C PRO A 29 4.90 -4.90 -10.50
N PRO A 30 4.15 -4.87 -11.62
CA PRO A 30 4.32 -3.83 -12.64
C PRO A 30 4.18 -2.42 -12.07
N PHE A 31 4.98 -1.48 -12.59
CA PHE A 31 5.06 -0.11 -12.09
C PHE A 31 3.69 0.58 -12.08
N LEU A 32 3.00 0.58 -13.23
CA LEU A 32 1.72 1.27 -13.38
C LEU A 32 0.65 0.68 -12.44
N SER A 33 0.61 -0.64 -12.29
CA SER A 33 -0.31 -1.31 -11.37
C SER A 33 -0.04 -0.93 -9.91
N SER A 34 1.24 -0.85 -9.53
CA SER A 34 1.64 -0.47 -8.16
C SER A 34 1.31 0.99 -7.86
N LEU A 35 1.56 1.87 -8.83
CA LEU A 35 1.28 3.30 -8.73
C LEU A 35 -0.22 3.57 -8.60
N ILE A 36 -1.05 2.98 -9.48
CA ILE A 36 -2.51 3.12 -9.44
C ILE A 36 -3.06 2.60 -8.12
N THR A 37 -2.57 1.44 -7.65
CA THR A 37 -2.99 0.87 -6.36
C THR A 37 -2.65 1.80 -5.20
N SER A 38 -1.45 2.39 -5.18
CA SER A 38 -1.05 3.36 -4.15
C SER A 38 -2.00 4.55 -4.09
N PHE A 39 -2.28 5.19 -5.23
CA PHE A 39 -3.22 6.32 -5.29
C PHE A 39 -4.64 5.93 -4.87
N GLY A 40 -5.12 4.76 -5.31
CA GLY A 40 -6.42 4.24 -4.93
C GLY A 40 -6.55 4.05 -3.43
N ILE A 41 -5.54 3.47 -2.76
CA ILE A 41 -5.56 3.26 -1.31
C ILE A 41 -5.45 4.59 -0.56
N TYR A 42 -4.70 5.58 -1.06
CA TYR A 42 -4.71 6.93 -0.48
C TYR A 42 -6.10 7.59 -0.52
N ALA A 43 -6.83 7.43 -1.63
CA ALA A 43 -8.21 7.91 -1.73
C ALA A 43 -9.13 7.20 -0.72
N ILE A 44 -8.94 5.89 -0.53
CA ILE A 44 -9.66 5.11 0.49
C ILE A 44 -9.29 5.59 1.91
N ALA A 45 -8.01 5.85 2.18
CA ALA A 45 -7.56 6.35 3.47
C ALA A 45 -8.18 7.72 3.81
N PHE A 46 -8.30 8.59 2.81
CA PHE A 46 -9.01 9.86 2.93
C PHE A 46 -10.50 9.65 3.24
N ALA A 47 -11.17 8.74 2.54
CA ALA A 47 -12.56 8.39 2.84
C ALA A 47 -12.74 7.81 4.26
N PHE A 48 -11.79 6.99 4.75
CA PHE A 48 -11.80 6.50 6.12
C PHE A 48 -11.64 7.62 7.15
N ALA A 49 -10.78 8.60 6.88
CA ALA A 49 -10.63 9.77 7.74
C ALA A 49 -11.93 10.60 7.83
N THR A 50 -12.61 10.84 6.69
CA THR A 50 -13.88 11.59 6.69
C THR A 50 -15.03 10.84 7.37
N LEU A 51 -14.96 9.51 7.44
CA LEU A 51 -15.90 8.65 8.18
C LEU A 51 -15.54 8.43 9.66
N GLY A 52 -14.44 9.02 10.14
CA GLY A 52 -13.98 8.87 11.53
C GLY A 52 -13.33 7.52 11.84
N LEU A 53 -12.91 6.76 10.82
CA LEU A 53 -12.22 5.47 10.93
C LEU A 53 -10.71 5.68 10.96
N TRP A 54 -10.22 6.28 12.04
CA TRP A 54 -8.83 6.73 12.15
C TRP A 54 -7.82 5.58 12.12
N LEU A 55 -8.12 4.43 12.74
CA LEU A 55 -7.20 3.28 12.73
C LEU A 55 -7.07 2.72 11.32
N SER A 56 -8.21 2.55 10.63
CA SER A 56 -8.28 2.11 9.24
C SER A 56 -7.57 3.10 8.32
N SER A 57 -7.77 4.40 8.51
CA SER A 57 -7.10 5.44 7.74
C SER A 57 -5.58 5.37 7.88
N LEU A 58 -5.06 5.26 9.11
CA LEU A 58 -3.63 5.12 9.36
C LEU A 58 -3.05 3.85 8.72
N SER A 59 -3.72 2.70 8.90
CA SER A 59 -3.27 1.44 8.28
C SER A 59 -3.31 1.50 6.75
N ALA A 60 -4.32 2.15 6.16
CA ALA A 60 -4.40 2.36 4.72
C ALA A 60 -3.29 3.29 4.20
N ILE A 61 -2.90 4.33 4.95
CA ILE A 61 -1.76 5.19 4.60
C ILE A 61 -0.46 4.39 4.56
N VAL A 62 -0.24 3.51 5.54
CA VAL A 62 0.94 2.61 5.56
C VAL A 62 0.95 1.74 4.30
N THR A 63 -0.14 1.02 4.04
CA THR A 63 -0.28 0.16 2.86
C THR A 63 -0.12 0.93 1.54
N ALA A 64 -0.68 2.14 1.43
CA ALA A 64 -0.53 3.00 0.26
C ALA A 64 0.93 3.42 0.05
N THR A 65 1.63 3.72 1.14
CA THR A 65 3.06 4.06 1.12
C THR A 65 3.91 2.87 0.68
N GLU A 66 3.62 1.67 1.16
CA GLU A 66 4.27 0.45 0.72
C GLU A 66 4.12 0.23 -0.78
N TRP A 67 2.92 0.40 -1.33
CA TRP A 67 2.70 0.35 -2.77
C TRP A 67 3.47 1.42 -3.55
N ALA A 68 3.61 2.63 -2.99
CA ALA A 68 4.44 3.68 -3.59
C ALA A 68 5.93 3.29 -3.60
N ILE A 69 6.42 2.66 -2.52
CA ILE A 69 7.79 2.12 -2.43
C ILE A 69 7.99 1.04 -3.49
N ILE A 70 7.06 0.10 -3.64
CA ILE A 70 7.12 -0.95 -4.67
C ILE A 70 7.14 -0.32 -6.07
N ALA A 71 6.28 0.66 -6.34
CA ALA A 71 6.26 1.37 -7.62
C ALA A 71 7.63 2.02 -7.90
N TYR A 72 8.18 2.75 -6.93
CA TYR A 72 9.49 3.38 -7.04
C TYR A 72 10.61 2.35 -7.28
N GLN A 73 10.60 1.25 -6.54
CA GLN A 73 11.57 0.18 -6.70
C GLN A 73 11.48 -0.48 -8.09
N ARG A 74 10.27 -0.73 -8.61
CA ARG A 74 10.07 -1.26 -9.96
C ARG A 74 10.52 -0.27 -11.04
N TYR A 75 10.25 1.02 -10.84
CA TYR A 75 10.71 2.07 -11.74
C TYR A 75 12.24 2.13 -11.84
N ARG A 76 12.95 1.88 -10.73
CA ARG A 76 14.41 1.77 -10.73
C ARG A 76 14.93 0.51 -11.43
N LEU A 77 14.26 -0.63 -11.25
CA LEU A 77 14.64 -1.88 -11.93
C LEU A 77 14.47 -1.78 -13.45
N ASN A 78 13.37 -1.19 -13.91
CA ASN A 78 13.17 -0.99 -15.35
C ASN A 78 14.25 -0.12 -15.99
N GLN A 79 14.82 0.85 -15.26
CA GLN A 79 15.94 1.68 -15.75
C GLN A 79 17.31 0.99 -15.73
N SER A 80 17.48 -0.10 -14.96
CA SER A 80 18.71 -0.87 -14.96
C SER A 80 18.75 -1.98 -16.00
N ASP A 81 17.58 -2.35 -16.53
CA ASP A 81 17.43 -3.39 -17.56
C ASP A 81 17.52 -2.80 -19.00
N ASP A 82 17.50 -1.46 -19.14
CA ASP A 82 17.67 -0.71 -20.40
C ASP A 82 19.10 -0.17 -20.55
#